data_AF-A0A972E4M1-F1
#
_entry.id   AF-A0A972E4M1-F1
#
_cell.length_a   1.000
_cell.length_b   1.000
_cell.length_c   1.000
_cell.angle_alpha   90.00
_cell.angle_beta   90.00
_cell.angle_gamma   90.00
#
_symmetry.space_group_name_H-M   'P 1'
#
loop_
_entity.id
_entity.type
_entity.pdbx_description
1 polymer ?
#
loop_
_entity_poly.entity_id
_entity_poly.type
_entity_poly.pdbx_seq_one_letter_code
_entity_poly.pdbx_strand_id
1 'polypeptide(L)'
;MAESSYSGVRKASVLLLTLGSEKASKILKHMSDEDIERLTLELAKLEKVNDNEKKTVLSEFVTNFRAREFMASGGIEYARDMLEKAVGVEKALDILERLTTNLQVKPFDFLKKTDPMQLVNVLQNEHPQTIALILCYLLPKQAAQVIGSLPEGLKAEVVKRIAMLDKANPEVVREVERVLERKVSTFVTQDFAQVGGLDTVVEFMNSLDRTTEKEILDKLSETDPELAEEIRRHMFVFEDVVKLDDRSVQMVLREVDTKDLSRALKGSSEEIMLKITNNLSKRAGQLLKEEIEFMGPLRVVDVEEAQQKIVNVIRRLEESGEIFIARGGGEELIV
;
A
#
# COMPACT_ATOMS: atom_id res chain seq x y z
N MET A 1 -35.61 51.63 -5.54
CA MET A 1 -34.48 52.37 -6.12
C MET A 1 -33.81 51.42 -7.10
N ALA A 2 -33.61 51.84 -8.35
CA ALA A 2 -33.32 50.95 -9.47
C ALA A 2 -32.00 50.17 -9.31
N GLU A 3 -32.08 48.85 -9.20
CA GLU A 3 -30.94 47.95 -9.31
C GLU A 3 -30.40 48.02 -10.74
N SER A 4 -29.26 48.67 -10.91
CA SER A 4 -28.49 48.57 -12.14
C SER A 4 -27.89 47.16 -12.17
N SER A 5 -28.64 46.20 -12.72
CA SER A 5 -28.17 44.83 -12.93
C SER A 5 -27.04 44.84 -13.96
N TYR A 6 -25.80 44.96 -13.49
CA TYR A 6 -24.63 44.81 -14.34
C TYR A 6 -24.63 43.40 -14.94
N SER A 7 -24.26 43.28 -16.22
CA SER A 7 -24.12 41.97 -16.85
C SER A 7 -23.04 41.15 -16.12
N GLY A 8 -23.20 39.82 -16.07
CA GLY A 8 -22.23 38.94 -15.40
C GLY A 8 -20.80 39.11 -15.95
N VAL A 9 -20.69 39.36 -17.26
CA VAL A 9 -19.40 39.62 -17.95
C VAL A 9 -18.76 40.93 -17.46
N ARG A 10 -19.55 41.99 -17.27
CA ARG A 10 -19.07 43.25 -16.72
C ARG A 10 -18.63 43.11 -15.27
N LYS A 11 -19.40 42.40 -14.44
CA LYS A 11 -19.03 42.14 -13.03
C LYS A 11 -17.72 41.35 -12.93
N ALA A 12 -17.57 40.29 -13.74
CA ALA A 12 -16.34 39.51 -13.81
C ALA A 12 -15.14 40.36 -14.26
N SER A 13 -15.33 41.24 -15.25
CA SER A 13 -14.30 42.15 -15.74
C SER A 13 -13.87 43.18 -14.67
N VAL A 14 -14.83 43.76 -13.95
CA VAL A 14 -14.57 44.67 -12.81
C VAL A 14 -13.82 43.96 -11.69
N LEU A 15 -14.16 42.69 -11.40
CA LEU A 15 -13.46 41.87 -10.41
C LEU A 15 -12.01 41.60 -10.81
N LEU A 16 -11.77 41.17 -12.06
CA LEU A 16 -10.42 40.92 -12.58
C LEU A 16 -9.56 42.19 -12.56
N LEU A 17 -10.14 43.34 -12.93
CA LEU A 17 -9.47 44.64 -12.84
C LEU A 17 -9.09 44.99 -11.40
N THR A 18 -9.96 44.69 -10.43
CA THR A 18 -9.75 44.96 -9.00
C THR A 18 -8.65 44.06 -8.39
N LEU A 19 -8.51 42.82 -8.87
CA LEU A 19 -7.51 41.87 -8.42
C LEU A 19 -6.09 42.16 -8.96
N GLY A 20 -6.00 42.95 -10.02
CA GLY A 20 -4.75 43.28 -10.70
C GLY A 20 -4.28 42.19 -11.66
N SER A 21 -3.40 42.58 -12.60
CA SER A 21 -2.98 41.75 -13.73
C SER A 21 -2.34 40.42 -13.33
N GLU A 22 -1.51 40.40 -12.29
CA GLU A 22 -0.85 39.17 -11.84
C GLU A 22 -1.84 38.11 -11.37
N LYS A 23 -2.79 38.47 -10.50
CA LYS A 23 -3.77 37.54 -9.95
C LYS A 23 -4.83 37.18 -10.99
N ALA A 24 -5.28 38.16 -11.77
CA ALA A 24 -6.22 37.93 -12.88
C ALA A 24 -5.65 36.95 -13.92
N SER A 25 -4.36 37.04 -14.25
CA SER A 25 -3.73 36.13 -15.22
C SER A 25 -3.77 34.67 -14.78
N LYS A 26 -3.65 34.39 -13.47
CA LYS A 26 -3.77 33.04 -12.93
C LYS A 26 -5.18 32.50 -13.05
N ILE A 27 -6.19 33.35 -12.90
CA ILE A 27 -7.61 32.98 -13.05
C ILE A 27 -7.92 32.70 -14.51
N LEU A 28 -7.48 33.55 -15.44
CA LEU A 28 -7.73 33.40 -16.88
C LEU A 28 -7.17 32.09 -17.44
N LYS A 29 -6.06 31.57 -16.91
CA LYS A 29 -5.50 30.25 -17.30
C LYS A 29 -6.44 29.07 -17.09
N HIS A 30 -7.48 29.22 -16.28
CA HIS A 30 -8.46 28.18 -15.98
C HIS A 30 -9.80 28.38 -16.72
N MET A 31 -9.87 29.35 -17.64
CA MET A 31 -11.08 29.67 -18.39
C MET A 31 -10.97 29.19 -19.84
N SER A 32 -12.11 29.06 -20.52
CA SER A 32 -12.14 28.73 -21.95
C SER A 32 -11.68 29.92 -22.80
N ASP A 33 -11.16 29.65 -24.00
CA ASP A 33 -10.71 30.71 -24.93
C ASP A 33 -11.84 31.70 -25.26
N GLU A 34 -13.08 31.20 -25.43
CA GLU A 34 -14.27 32.01 -25.68
C GLU A 34 -14.58 32.96 -24.51
N ASP A 35 -14.45 32.49 -23.27
CA ASP A 35 -14.68 33.33 -22.09
C ASP A 35 -13.56 34.37 -21.91
N ILE A 36 -12.31 34.00 -22.21
CA ILE A 36 -11.16 34.92 -22.18
C ILE A 36 -11.37 36.05 -23.19
N GLU A 37 -11.78 35.75 -24.42
CA GLU A 37 -12.08 36.76 -25.44
C GLU A 37 -13.19 37.71 -25.00
N ARG A 38 -14.29 37.17 -24.46
CA ARG A 38 -15.43 37.98 -23.98
C ARG A 38 -15.05 38.90 -22.82
N LEU A 39 -14.26 38.40 -21.87
CA LEU A 39 -13.78 39.19 -20.73
C LEU A 39 -12.76 40.23 -21.15
N THR A 40 -11.87 39.90 -22.08
CA THR A 40 -10.84 40.82 -22.57
C THR A 40 -11.45 41.97 -23.37
N LEU A 41 -12.45 41.69 -24.21
CA LEU A 41 -13.21 42.71 -24.94
C LEU A 41 -13.97 43.66 -24.00
N GLU A 42 -14.55 43.13 -22.92
CA GLU A 42 -15.25 43.97 -21.94
C GLU A 42 -14.25 44.79 -21.11
N LEU A 43 -13.14 44.19 -20.66
CA LEU A 43 -12.04 44.90 -19.98
C LEU A 43 -11.49 46.06 -20.82
N ALA A 44 -11.35 45.88 -22.13
CA ALA A 44 -10.89 46.94 -23.04
C ALA A 44 -11.89 48.10 -23.18
N LYS A 45 -13.19 47.86 -22.96
CA LYS A 45 -14.25 48.89 -22.99
C LYS A 45 -14.42 49.62 -21.65
N LEU A 46 -13.83 49.11 -20.56
CA LEU A 46 -13.93 49.73 -19.24
C LEU A 46 -13.00 50.94 -19.14
N GLU A 47 -13.54 52.15 -19.34
CA GLU A 47 -12.74 53.38 -19.27
C GLU A 47 -12.43 53.80 -17.82
N LYS A 48 -13.43 53.88 -16.93
CA LYS A 48 -13.27 54.20 -15.51
C LYS A 48 -14.30 53.48 -14.66
N VAL A 49 -13.82 52.63 -13.75
CA VAL A 49 -14.65 51.98 -12.73
C VAL A 49 -14.49 52.72 -11.41
N ASN A 50 -15.58 53.24 -10.87
CA ASN A 50 -15.55 53.97 -9.60
C ASN A 50 -15.42 53.00 -8.40
N ASP A 51 -14.95 53.50 -7.26
CA ASP A 51 -14.67 52.65 -6.10
C ASP A 51 -15.93 52.05 -5.47
N ASN A 52 -17.10 52.67 -5.66
CA ASN A 52 -18.37 52.09 -5.22
C ASN A 52 -18.76 50.87 -6.07
N GLU A 53 -18.58 50.91 -7.39
CA GLU A 53 -18.83 49.78 -8.30
C GLU A 53 -17.88 48.62 -7.97
N LYS A 54 -16.59 48.90 -7.72
CA LYS A 54 -15.62 47.87 -7.27
C LYS A 54 -16.05 47.23 -5.95
N LYS A 55 -16.42 48.03 -4.94
CA LYS A 55 -16.85 47.52 -3.63
C LYS A 55 -18.12 46.68 -3.73
N THR A 56 -19.10 47.12 -4.52
CA THR A 56 -20.35 46.39 -4.74
C THR A 56 -20.09 45.03 -5.39
N VAL A 57 -19.32 45.01 -6.48
CA VAL A 57 -18.98 43.76 -7.20
C VAL A 57 -18.16 42.82 -6.31
N LEU A 58 -17.20 43.34 -5.53
CA LEU A 58 -16.40 42.54 -4.61
C LEU A 58 -17.25 41.96 -3.46
N SER A 59 -18.15 42.76 -2.88
CA SER A 59 -19.05 42.30 -1.82
C SER A 59 -20.01 41.22 -2.33
N GLU A 60 -20.57 41.41 -3.52
CA GLU A 60 -21.43 40.43 -4.18
C GLU A 60 -20.67 39.13 -4.47
N PHE A 61 -19.45 39.22 -5.01
CA PHE A 61 -18.61 38.05 -5.27
C PHE A 61 -18.28 37.29 -3.97
N VAL A 62 -17.86 37.98 -2.91
CA VAL A 62 -17.57 37.35 -1.61
C VAL A 62 -18.83 36.70 -1.03
N THR A 63 -19.99 37.32 -1.18
CA THR A 63 -21.26 36.78 -0.67
C THR A 63 -21.65 35.51 -1.42
N ASN A 64 -21.55 35.51 -2.75
CA ASN A 64 -21.85 34.35 -3.60
C ASN A 64 -20.80 33.24 -3.47
N PHE A 65 -19.52 33.60 -3.33
CA PHE A 65 -18.42 32.66 -3.09
C PHE A 65 -18.61 31.95 -1.76
N ARG A 66 -18.86 32.72 -0.69
CA ARG A 66 -19.19 32.18 0.63
C ARG A 66 -20.44 31.32 0.58
N ALA A 67 -21.53 31.76 -0.06
CA ALA A 67 -22.74 30.96 -0.21
C ALA A 67 -22.51 29.61 -0.90
N ARG A 68 -21.56 29.53 -1.86
CA ARG A 68 -21.16 28.28 -2.51
C ARG A 68 -20.23 27.41 -1.67
N GLU A 69 -19.27 27.98 -0.93
CA GLU A 69 -18.49 27.23 0.07
C GLU A 69 -19.38 26.68 1.20
N PHE A 70 -20.38 27.45 1.64
CA PHE A 70 -21.32 27.06 2.69
C PHE A 70 -22.28 25.93 2.28
N MET A 71 -22.52 25.72 0.98
CA MET A 71 -23.29 24.57 0.49
C MET A 71 -22.42 23.30 0.35
N ALA A 72 -21.09 23.43 0.32
CA ALA A 72 -20.18 22.33 0.01
C ALA A 72 -19.46 21.74 1.24
N SER A 73 -19.35 22.46 2.35
CA SER A 73 -18.69 21.92 3.56
C SER A 73 -19.26 22.49 4.86
N GLY A 74 -19.93 21.64 5.64
CA GLY A 74 -20.19 21.90 7.05
C GLY A 74 -18.88 21.85 7.86
N GLY A 75 -18.70 22.80 8.78
CA GLY A 75 -17.50 22.93 9.60
C GLY A 75 -17.75 23.69 10.91
N ILE A 76 -16.77 23.65 11.83
CA ILE A 76 -16.88 24.18 13.19
C ILE A 76 -17.16 25.69 13.21
N GLU A 77 -16.62 26.46 12.27
CA GLU A 77 -16.88 27.91 12.17
C GLU A 77 -18.34 28.23 11.78
N TYR A 78 -18.96 27.42 10.92
CA TYR A 78 -20.38 27.56 10.57
C TYR A 78 -21.28 27.17 11.74
N ALA A 79 -20.98 26.06 12.40
CA ALA A 79 -21.68 25.67 13.62
C ALA A 79 -21.54 26.75 14.71
N ARG A 80 -20.37 27.39 14.81
CA ARG A 80 -20.11 28.50 15.74
C ARG A 80 -20.96 29.73 15.42
N ASP A 81 -20.92 30.24 14.20
CA ASP A 81 -21.70 31.42 13.81
C ASP A 81 -23.22 31.16 13.93
N MET A 82 -23.67 29.94 13.59
CA MET A 82 -25.06 29.50 13.76
C MET A 82 -25.47 29.44 15.24
N LEU A 83 -24.63 28.88 16.11
CA LEU A 83 -24.88 28.81 17.55
C LEU A 83 -24.85 30.20 18.19
N GLU A 84 -23.87 31.05 17.84
CA GLU A 84 -23.76 32.41 18.35
C GLU A 84 -25.03 33.22 18.04
N LYS A 85 -25.57 33.06 16.82
CA LYS A 85 -26.83 33.71 16.41
C LYS A 85 -28.08 33.10 17.05
N ALA A 86 -28.10 31.79 17.30
CA ALA A 86 -29.28 31.09 17.81
C ALA A 86 -29.41 31.15 19.34
N VAL A 87 -28.30 31.06 20.07
CA VAL A 87 -28.30 30.94 21.54
C VAL A 87 -27.51 32.02 22.27
N GLY A 88 -26.86 32.92 21.54
CA GLY A 88 -26.01 33.99 22.07
C GLY A 88 -24.57 33.53 22.32
N VAL A 89 -23.64 34.48 22.34
CA VAL A 89 -22.18 34.22 22.31
C VAL A 89 -21.70 33.36 23.49
N GLU A 90 -22.16 33.62 24.71
CA GLU A 90 -21.73 32.86 25.89
C GLU A 90 -22.20 31.39 25.87
N LYS A 91 -23.47 31.13 25.52
CA LYS A 91 -23.98 29.75 25.43
C LYS A 91 -23.44 29.02 24.21
N ALA A 92 -23.18 29.73 23.12
CA ALA A 92 -22.53 29.16 21.96
C ALA A 92 -21.11 28.71 22.29
N LEU A 93 -20.34 29.51 23.02
CA LEU A 93 -19.00 29.14 23.50
C LEU A 93 -19.05 27.91 24.42
N ASP A 94 -19.96 27.84 25.39
CA ASP A 94 -20.10 26.67 26.28
C ASP A 94 -20.49 25.39 25.53
N ILE A 95 -21.42 25.49 24.55
CA ILE A 95 -21.81 24.35 23.70
C ILE A 95 -20.68 23.94 22.78
N LEU A 96 -19.97 24.89 22.17
CA LEU A 96 -18.80 24.62 21.34
C LEU A 96 -17.67 24.04 22.16
N GLU A 97 -17.43 24.47 23.39
CA GLU A 97 -16.39 23.95 24.27
C GLU A 97 -16.71 22.49 24.66
N ARG A 98 -17.97 22.19 25.01
CA ARG A 98 -18.45 20.82 25.20
C ARG A 98 -18.37 19.96 23.94
N LEU A 99 -18.67 20.53 22.78
CA LEU A 99 -18.56 19.83 21.50
C LEU A 99 -17.10 19.60 21.14
N THR A 100 -16.22 20.57 21.28
CA THR A 100 -14.78 20.47 21.02
C THR A 100 -14.12 19.47 21.96
N THR A 101 -14.60 19.36 23.20
CA THR A 101 -14.16 18.32 24.15
C THR A 101 -14.59 16.91 23.71
N ASN A 102 -15.74 16.77 23.03
CA ASN A 102 -16.22 15.50 22.48
C ASN A 102 -15.74 15.22 21.03
N LEU A 103 -15.41 16.26 20.28
CA LEU A 103 -14.82 16.29 18.92
C LEU A 103 -13.30 16.49 18.99
N GLN A 104 -12.66 16.17 20.13
CA GLN A 104 -11.20 16.09 20.16
C GLN A 104 -10.79 14.97 19.23
N VAL A 105 -10.43 15.32 17.99
CA VAL A 105 -9.47 14.55 17.22
C VAL A 105 -8.26 14.47 18.13
N LYS A 106 -8.08 13.30 18.75
CA LYS A 106 -6.97 13.08 19.67
C LYS A 106 -5.69 13.38 18.87
N PRO A 107 -4.75 14.18 19.41
CA PRO A 107 -3.48 14.39 18.74
C PRO A 107 -2.89 13.04 18.32
N PHE A 108 -2.36 12.99 17.10
CA PHE A 108 -1.76 11.82 16.50
C PHE A 108 -2.73 10.67 16.17
N ASP A 109 -4.03 10.95 15.98
CA ASP A 109 -5.02 9.89 15.67
C ASP A 109 -4.66 9.09 14.40
N PHE A 110 -4.03 9.75 13.41
CA PHE A 110 -3.57 9.12 12.17
C PHE A 110 -2.53 8.01 12.42
N LEU A 111 -1.72 8.12 13.49
CA LEU A 111 -0.69 7.12 13.79
C LEU A 111 -1.25 5.77 14.21
N LYS A 112 -2.50 5.73 14.71
CA LYS A 112 -3.12 4.46 15.16
C LYS A 112 -3.31 3.45 14.04
N LYS A 113 -3.38 3.92 12.79
CA LYS A 113 -3.54 3.08 11.60
C LYS A 113 -2.21 2.86 10.85
N THR A 114 -1.13 3.50 11.30
CA THR A 114 0.19 3.41 10.68
C THR A 114 0.92 2.16 11.14
N ASP A 115 1.61 1.49 10.22
CA ASP A 115 2.43 0.33 10.52
C ASP A 115 3.57 0.69 11.52
N PRO A 116 3.81 -0.12 12.57
CA PRO A 116 4.86 0.15 13.56
C PRO A 116 6.27 0.30 12.97
N MET A 117 6.63 -0.44 11.92
CA MET A 117 7.96 -0.34 11.30
C MET A 117 8.12 0.96 10.54
N GLN A 118 7.07 1.45 9.88
CA GLN A 118 7.08 2.78 9.28
C GLN A 118 7.30 3.87 10.35
N LEU A 119 6.67 3.73 11.53
CA LEU A 119 6.89 4.65 12.64
C LEU A 119 8.35 4.59 13.13
N VAL A 120 8.95 3.41 13.25
CA VAL A 120 10.36 3.27 13.64
C VAL A 120 11.27 4.01 12.66
N ASN A 121 11.05 3.86 11.36
CA ASN A 121 11.87 4.52 10.33
C ASN A 121 11.83 6.04 10.43
N VAL A 122 10.67 6.61 10.73
CA VAL A 122 10.50 8.06 10.91
C VAL A 122 11.09 8.53 12.25
N LEU A 123 10.92 7.75 13.32
CA LEU A 123 11.24 8.17 14.69
C LEU A 123 12.68 7.90 15.12
N GLN A 124 13.39 6.92 14.53
CA GLN A 124 14.72 6.51 14.99
C GLN A 124 15.79 7.62 14.93
N ASN A 125 15.58 8.64 14.10
CA ASN A 125 16.48 9.79 13.95
C ASN A 125 15.99 11.04 14.71
N GLU A 126 14.88 10.93 15.45
CA GLU A 126 14.31 12.03 16.21
C GLU A 126 14.91 12.12 17.62
N HIS A 127 14.78 13.29 18.24
CA HIS A 127 15.24 13.49 19.60
C HIS A 127 14.43 12.61 20.59
N PRO A 128 15.04 11.98 21.61
CA PRO A 128 14.33 11.08 22.54
C PRO A 128 13.10 11.68 23.23
N GLN A 129 13.08 12.99 23.45
CA GLN A 129 11.90 13.69 23.98
C GLN A 129 10.70 13.65 23.03
N THR A 130 10.97 13.84 21.74
CA THR A 130 9.94 13.86 20.69
C THR A 130 9.37 12.46 20.51
N ILE A 131 10.24 11.44 20.50
CA ILE A 131 9.83 10.03 20.46
C ILE A 131 8.96 9.71 21.69
N ALA A 132 9.41 10.07 22.89
CA ALA A 132 8.64 9.84 24.12
C ALA A 132 7.25 10.51 24.07
N LEU A 133 7.17 11.77 23.61
CA LEU A 133 5.91 12.48 23.45
C LEU A 133 4.96 11.73 22.51
N ILE A 134 5.43 11.33 21.33
CA ILE A 134 4.61 10.66 20.32
C ILE A 134 4.12 9.30 20.83
N LEU A 135 5.00 8.51 21.46
CA LEU A 135 4.66 7.19 21.98
C LEU A 135 3.57 7.23 23.07
N CYS A 136 3.48 8.31 23.85
CA CYS A 136 2.41 8.50 24.84
C CYS A 136 1.00 8.62 24.22
N TYR A 137 0.90 8.90 22.91
CA TYR A 137 -0.37 8.99 22.19
C TYR A 137 -0.70 7.72 21.38
N LEU A 138 0.21 6.75 21.30
CA LEU A 138 -0.02 5.48 20.60
C LEU A 138 -0.74 4.44 21.47
N LEU A 139 -1.27 3.40 20.83
CA LEU A 139 -1.79 2.23 21.54
C LEU A 139 -0.64 1.47 22.23
N PRO A 140 -0.81 0.95 23.47
CA PRO A 140 0.27 0.32 24.22
C PRO A 140 1.02 -0.79 23.47
N LYS A 141 0.30 -1.63 22.70
CA LYS A 141 0.90 -2.69 21.88
C LYS A 141 1.78 -2.12 20.76
N GLN A 142 1.30 -1.09 20.07
CA GLN A 142 2.02 -0.42 18.99
C GLN A 142 3.26 0.29 19.53
N ALA A 143 3.12 1.03 20.65
CA ALA A 143 4.23 1.68 21.32
C ALA A 143 5.32 0.68 21.75
N ALA A 144 4.93 -0.48 22.30
CA ALA A 144 5.87 -1.53 22.67
C ALA A 144 6.65 -2.09 21.47
N GLN A 145 5.99 -2.30 20.32
CA GLN A 145 6.63 -2.75 19.09
C GLN A 145 7.64 -1.71 18.56
N VAL A 146 7.27 -0.43 18.58
CA VAL A 146 8.17 0.66 18.17
C VAL A 146 9.38 0.72 19.11
N ILE A 147 9.18 0.74 20.44
CA ILE A 147 10.28 0.75 21.42
C ILE A 147 11.20 -0.47 21.24
N GLY A 148 10.63 -1.66 21.02
CA GLY A 148 11.40 -2.89 20.81
C GLY A 148 12.34 -2.85 19.61
N SER A 149 12.00 -2.03 18.61
CA SER A 149 12.69 -1.97 17.31
C SER A 149 13.58 -0.73 17.14
N LEU A 150 13.58 0.19 18.10
CA LEU A 150 14.53 1.31 18.12
C LEU A 150 15.98 0.83 18.39
N PRO A 151 17.01 1.61 18.05
CA PRO A 151 18.40 1.34 18.45
C PRO A 151 18.57 1.22 19.98
N GLU A 152 19.43 0.32 20.47
CA GLU A 152 19.59 0.04 21.91
C GLU A 152 19.84 1.28 22.76
N GLY A 153 20.67 2.21 22.29
CA GLY A 153 20.98 3.46 22.99
C GLY A 153 19.77 4.40 23.17
N LEU A 154 18.77 4.31 22.30
CA LEU A 154 17.56 5.13 22.36
C LEU A 154 16.47 4.50 23.24
N LYS A 155 16.38 3.17 23.31
CA LYS A 155 15.31 2.47 24.06
C LYS A 155 15.22 2.94 25.51
N ALA A 156 16.34 2.89 26.23
CA ALA A 156 16.39 3.22 27.65
C ALA A 156 16.08 4.71 27.90
N GLU A 157 16.60 5.60 27.06
CA GLU A 157 16.42 7.05 27.20
C GLU A 157 14.98 7.47 26.90
N VAL A 158 14.34 6.87 25.89
CA VAL A 158 12.93 7.11 25.56
C VAL A 158 12.02 6.65 26.69
N VAL A 159 12.22 5.44 27.22
CA VAL A 159 11.40 4.92 28.34
C VAL A 159 11.55 5.79 29.60
N LYS A 160 12.78 6.22 29.91
CA LYS A 160 13.04 7.15 31.01
C LYS A 160 12.26 8.47 30.84
N ARG A 161 12.24 9.02 29.63
CA ARG A 161 11.52 10.27 29.35
C ARG A 161 10.02 10.11 29.42
N ILE A 162 9.47 8.99 28.95
CA ILE A 162 8.04 8.66 29.12
C ILE A 162 7.68 8.65 30.60
N ALA A 163 8.50 8.00 31.44
CA ALA A 163 8.25 7.93 32.88
C ALA A 163 8.32 9.29 33.59
N MET A 164 9.08 10.25 33.05
CA MET A 164 9.22 11.60 33.60
C MET A 164 8.27 12.63 32.95
N LEU A 165 7.49 12.22 31.95
CA LEU A 165 6.61 13.12 31.20
C LEU A 165 5.32 13.36 32.00
N ASP A 166 5.11 14.60 32.46
CA ASP A 166 3.91 14.98 33.22
C ASP A 166 2.90 15.72 32.34
N LYS A 167 3.26 16.89 31.82
CA LYS A 167 2.40 17.69 30.93
C LYS A 167 3.17 18.19 29.72
N ALA A 168 2.58 18.02 28.54
CA ALA A 168 3.08 18.60 27.29
C ALA A 168 2.33 19.88 26.95
N ASN A 169 3.02 20.89 26.42
CA ASN A 169 2.40 22.12 25.95
C ASN A 169 1.55 21.82 24.69
N PRO A 170 0.24 22.14 24.67
CA PRO A 170 -0.63 21.87 23.53
C PRO A 170 -0.16 22.46 22.20
N GLU A 171 0.50 23.63 22.21
CA GLU A 171 1.06 24.25 20.99
C GLU A 171 2.22 23.42 20.44
N VAL A 172 3.08 22.89 21.32
CA VAL A 172 4.20 22.03 20.94
C VAL A 172 3.69 20.70 20.39
N VAL A 173 2.67 20.12 21.02
CA VAL A 173 2.02 18.89 20.55
C VAL A 173 1.49 19.08 19.13
N ARG A 174 0.75 20.17 18.87
CA ARG A 174 0.21 20.49 17.53
C ARG A 174 1.29 20.70 16.48
N GLU A 175 2.41 21.34 16.83
CA GLU A 175 3.50 21.54 15.87
C GLU A 175 4.20 20.22 15.54
N VAL A 176 4.47 19.38 16.56
CA VAL A 176 5.05 18.05 16.37
C VAL A 176 4.13 17.18 15.52
N GLU A 177 2.82 17.21 15.79
CA GLU A 177 1.81 16.49 15.00
C GLU A 177 1.85 16.90 13.51
N ARG A 178 1.84 18.20 13.21
CA ARG A 178 1.86 18.71 11.83
C ARG A 178 3.14 18.33 11.08
N VAL A 179 4.29 18.32 11.75
CA VAL A 179 5.56 17.92 11.14
C VAL A 179 5.56 16.41 10.89
N LEU A 180 5.08 15.64 11.87
CA LEU A 180 5.03 14.18 11.79
C LEU A 180 4.06 13.71 10.71
N GLU A 181 2.87 14.32 10.60
CA GLU A 181 1.88 14.00 9.58
C GLU A 181 2.47 14.19 8.16
N ARG A 182 3.20 15.29 7.94
CA ARG A 182 3.92 15.51 6.66
C ARG A 182 4.98 14.45 6.39
N LYS A 183 5.81 14.12 7.38
CA LYS A 183 6.83 13.07 7.24
C LYS A 183 6.18 11.71 6.94
N VAL A 184 5.22 11.29 7.74
CA VAL A 184 4.50 10.02 7.56
C VAL A 184 3.80 9.99 6.21
N SER A 185 3.13 11.07 5.78
CA SER A 185 2.51 11.12 4.45
C SER A 185 3.52 10.94 3.33
N THR A 186 4.73 11.51 3.44
CA THR A 186 5.79 11.35 2.43
C THR A 186 6.29 9.90 2.37
N PHE A 187 6.38 9.23 3.52
CA PHE A 187 6.73 7.80 3.59
C PHE A 187 5.57 6.88 3.17
N VAL A 188 4.32 7.29 3.37
CA VAL A 188 3.10 6.54 2.95
C VAL A 188 2.83 6.72 1.46
N THR A 189 3.30 7.80 0.83
CA THR A 189 3.23 7.96 -0.64
C THR A 189 4.36 7.23 -1.36
N GLN A 190 5.37 6.77 -0.64
CA GLN A 190 6.23 5.69 -1.12
C GLN A 190 5.55 4.37 -0.76
N ASP A 191 4.57 3.99 -1.58
CA ASP A 191 4.37 2.56 -1.82
C ASP A 191 5.74 2.02 -2.23
N PHE A 192 6.46 1.40 -1.29
CA PHE A 192 7.38 0.35 -1.66
C PHE A 192 6.50 -0.73 -2.27
N ALA A 193 6.11 -0.57 -3.54
CA ALA A 193 5.84 -1.71 -4.37
C ALA A 193 7.04 -2.63 -4.15
N GLN A 194 6.80 -3.83 -3.66
CA GLN A 194 7.83 -4.82 -3.46
C GLN A 194 8.42 -5.13 -4.85
N VAL A 195 9.45 -4.39 -5.25
CA VAL A 195 10.04 -4.43 -6.61
C VAL A 195 10.81 -5.73 -6.84
N GLY A 196 11.07 -6.49 -5.78
CA GLY A 196 11.74 -7.78 -5.85
C GLY A 196 11.42 -8.66 -4.65
N GLY A 197 12.03 -9.84 -4.65
CA GLY A 197 11.78 -10.88 -3.67
C GLY A 197 12.08 -12.23 -4.30
N LEU A 198 11.91 -13.29 -3.51
CA LEU A 198 12.16 -14.65 -3.95
C LEU A 198 11.32 -15.00 -5.19
N ASP A 199 10.05 -14.63 -5.21
CA ASP A 199 9.15 -14.89 -6.33
C ASP A 199 9.60 -14.21 -7.63
N THR A 200 10.06 -12.96 -7.55
CA THR A 200 10.60 -12.22 -8.71
C THR A 200 11.89 -12.85 -9.22
N VAL A 201 12.78 -13.28 -8.31
CA VAL A 201 14.01 -13.99 -8.69
C VAL A 201 13.65 -15.32 -9.37
N VAL A 202 12.69 -16.07 -8.84
CA VAL A 202 12.23 -17.33 -9.43
C VAL A 202 11.65 -17.12 -10.83
N GLU A 203 10.86 -16.06 -11.05
CA GLU A 203 10.33 -15.71 -12.36
C GLU A 203 11.44 -15.37 -13.36
N PHE A 204 12.46 -14.62 -12.92
CA PHE A 204 13.64 -14.34 -13.75
C PHE A 204 14.40 -15.63 -14.08
N MET A 205 14.66 -16.46 -13.08
CA MET A 205 15.42 -17.71 -13.24
C MET A 205 14.68 -18.69 -14.15
N ASN A 206 13.35 -18.78 -14.07
CA ASN A 206 12.53 -19.60 -14.96
C ASN A 206 12.48 -19.10 -16.42
N SER A 207 12.92 -17.85 -16.67
CA SER A 207 12.99 -17.25 -18.00
C SER A 207 14.39 -17.31 -18.62
N LEU A 208 15.41 -17.68 -17.84
CA LEU A 208 16.77 -17.84 -18.32
C LEU A 208 16.95 -19.18 -19.04
N ASP A 209 17.94 -19.24 -19.91
CA ASP A 209 18.39 -20.52 -20.46
C ASP A 209 19.07 -21.37 -19.38
N ARG A 210 19.04 -22.69 -19.56
CA ARG A 210 19.54 -23.66 -18.58
C ARG A 210 21.02 -23.48 -18.24
N THR A 211 21.83 -22.98 -19.17
CA THR A 211 23.27 -22.77 -18.96
C THR A 211 23.50 -21.62 -18.01
N THR A 212 22.84 -20.48 -18.27
CA THR A 212 22.93 -19.27 -17.44
C THR A 212 22.31 -19.49 -16.06
N GLU A 213 21.15 -20.17 -16.00
CA GLU A 213 20.49 -20.54 -14.73
C GLU A 213 21.44 -21.32 -13.81
N LYS A 214 22.07 -22.37 -14.35
CA LYS A 214 23.00 -23.23 -13.61
C LYS A 214 24.22 -22.45 -13.12
N GLU A 215 24.83 -21.62 -13.98
CA GLU A 215 25.99 -20.82 -13.59
C GLU A 215 25.68 -19.86 -12.43
N ILE A 216 24.49 -19.24 -12.44
CA ILE A 216 24.05 -18.33 -11.37
C ILE A 216 23.82 -19.11 -10.07
N LEU A 217 23.10 -20.24 -10.12
CA LEU A 217 22.82 -21.05 -8.92
C LEU A 217 24.08 -21.67 -8.32
N ASP A 218 25.04 -22.09 -9.14
CA ASP A 218 26.32 -22.65 -8.67
C ASP A 218 27.12 -21.56 -7.94
N LYS A 219 27.28 -20.37 -8.54
CA LYS A 219 27.94 -19.22 -7.89
C LYS A 219 27.22 -18.76 -6.62
N LEU A 220 25.88 -18.78 -6.63
CA LEU A 220 25.09 -18.42 -5.47
C LEU A 220 25.26 -19.44 -4.36
N SER A 221 25.34 -20.74 -4.68
CA SER A 221 25.57 -21.80 -3.69
C SER A 221 26.94 -21.73 -3.02
N GLU A 222 27.95 -21.18 -3.69
CA GLU A 222 29.27 -20.93 -3.09
C GLU A 222 29.24 -19.80 -2.05
N THR A 223 28.37 -18.80 -2.26
CA THR A 223 28.32 -17.59 -1.43
C THR A 223 27.26 -17.67 -0.34
N ASP A 224 26.07 -18.17 -0.68
CA ASP A 224 24.90 -18.33 0.18
C ASP A 224 24.13 -19.63 -0.19
N PRO A 225 24.50 -20.76 0.43
CA PRO A 225 23.87 -22.05 0.18
C PRO A 225 22.37 -22.08 0.53
N GLU A 226 21.95 -21.33 1.57
CA GLU A 226 20.56 -21.34 2.03
C GLU A 226 19.66 -20.64 1.02
N LEU A 227 20.05 -19.46 0.52
CA LEU A 227 19.30 -18.72 -0.50
C LEU A 227 19.23 -19.48 -1.83
N ALA A 228 20.32 -20.13 -2.24
CA ALA A 228 20.33 -20.95 -3.45
C ALA A 228 19.32 -22.11 -3.35
N GLU A 229 19.29 -22.80 -2.20
CA GLU A 229 18.29 -23.84 -1.95
C GLU A 229 16.86 -23.29 -1.91
N GLU A 230 16.66 -22.11 -1.33
CA GLU A 230 15.35 -21.46 -1.27
C GLU A 230 14.82 -21.11 -2.67
N ILE A 231 15.67 -20.54 -3.54
CA ILE A 231 15.34 -20.27 -4.94
C ILE A 231 15.03 -21.57 -5.67
N ARG A 232 15.90 -22.59 -5.55
CA ARG A 232 15.65 -23.91 -6.16
C ARG A 232 14.30 -24.46 -5.75
N ARG A 233 13.94 -24.41 -4.46
CA ARG A 233 12.64 -24.88 -3.93
C ARG A 233 11.46 -24.22 -4.63
N HIS A 234 11.54 -22.92 -4.93
CA HIS A 234 10.46 -22.18 -5.56
C HIS A 234 10.44 -22.30 -7.09
N MET A 235 11.54 -22.70 -7.74
CA MET A 235 11.59 -22.86 -9.21
C MET A 235 10.78 -24.03 -9.76
N PHE A 236 10.67 -25.13 -9.02
CA PHE A 236 9.86 -26.29 -9.42
C PHE A 236 9.08 -26.82 -8.22
N VAL A 237 7.76 -26.65 -8.27
CA VAL A 237 6.82 -27.12 -7.24
C VAL A 237 6.18 -28.44 -7.65
N PHE A 238 5.62 -29.19 -6.70
CA PHE A 238 4.97 -30.48 -6.99
C PHE A 238 3.85 -30.37 -8.03
N GLU A 239 3.14 -29.24 -8.07
CA GLU A 239 2.11 -29.00 -9.08
C GLU A 239 2.66 -28.98 -10.51
N ASP A 240 3.94 -28.65 -10.70
CA ASP A 240 4.59 -28.63 -12.02
C ASP A 240 4.82 -30.04 -12.60
N VAL A 241 4.56 -31.12 -11.85
CA VAL A 241 4.63 -32.50 -12.34
C VAL A 241 3.76 -32.71 -13.59
N VAL A 242 2.67 -31.96 -13.75
CA VAL A 242 1.82 -32.02 -14.95
C VAL A 242 2.56 -31.61 -16.23
N LYS A 243 3.58 -30.76 -16.12
CA LYS A 243 4.41 -30.25 -17.22
C LYS A 243 5.45 -31.27 -17.71
N LEU A 244 5.71 -32.33 -16.94
CA LEU A 244 6.63 -33.38 -17.33
C LEU A 244 6.03 -34.26 -18.43
N ASP A 245 6.85 -34.69 -19.38
CA ASP A 245 6.45 -35.70 -20.34
C ASP A 245 6.26 -37.08 -19.66
N ASP A 246 5.49 -37.96 -20.29
CA ASP A 246 5.11 -39.24 -19.70
C ASP A 246 6.31 -40.16 -19.40
N ARG A 247 7.37 -40.09 -20.22
CA ARG A 247 8.59 -40.88 -19.97
C ARG A 247 9.30 -40.39 -18.72
N SER A 248 9.41 -39.07 -18.54
CA SER A 248 9.96 -38.48 -17.33
C SER A 248 9.16 -38.86 -16.09
N VAL A 249 7.82 -38.79 -16.14
CA VAL A 249 6.97 -39.23 -15.02
C VAL A 249 7.22 -40.70 -14.68
N GLN A 250 7.31 -41.59 -15.67
CA GLN A 250 7.58 -43.01 -15.43
C GLN A 250 8.96 -43.26 -14.80
N MET A 251 9.97 -42.42 -15.08
CA MET A 251 11.30 -42.53 -14.46
C MET A 251 11.24 -42.13 -12.99
N VAL A 252 10.58 -41.00 -12.68
CA VAL A 252 10.36 -40.56 -11.29
C VAL A 252 9.64 -41.64 -10.49
N LEU A 253 8.56 -42.21 -11.05
CA LEU A 253 7.75 -43.22 -10.38
C LEU A 253 8.50 -44.53 -10.05
N ARG A 254 9.65 -44.79 -10.68
CA ARG A 254 10.50 -45.94 -10.32
C ARG A 254 11.36 -45.70 -9.10
N GLU A 255 11.63 -44.44 -8.77
CA GLU A 255 12.51 -44.05 -7.67
C GLU A 255 11.75 -43.59 -6.42
N VAL A 256 10.42 -43.44 -6.51
CA VAL A 256 9.55 -43.00 -5.40
C VAL A 256 8.86 -44.21 -4.75
N ASP A 257 8.91 -44.29 -3.42
CA ASP A 257 8.17 -45.28 -2.64
C ASP A 257 6.66 -45.05 -2.76
N THR A 258 5.88 -46.11 -2.93
CA THR A 258 4.41 -46.05 -3.01
C THR A 258 3.77 -45.33 -1.82
N LYS A 259 4.35 -45.43 -0.62
CA LYS A 259 3.87 -44.73 0.59
C LYS A 259 4.10 -43.22 0.54
N ASP A 260 5.25 -42.78 0.04
CA ASP A 260 5.54 -41.35 -0.12
C ASP A 260 4.70 -40.79 -1.28
N LEU A 261 4.52 -41.56 -2.37
CA LEU A 261 3.65 -41.21 -3.48
C LEU A 261 2.18 -41.05 -3.06
N SER A 262 1.65 -42.00 -2.30
CA SER A 262 0.27 -41.99 -1.85
C SER A 262 0.00 -40.84 -0.86
N ARG A 263 0.96 -40.51 0.01
CA ARG A 263 0.88 -39.33 0.90
C ARG A 263 0.91 -38.02 0.12
N ALA A 264 1.82 -37.88 -0.85
CA ALA A 264 1.97 -36.66 -1.65
C ALA A 264 0.74 -36.35 -2.52
N LEU A 265 0.02 -37.40 -2.97
CA LEU A 265 -1.19 -37.29 -3.78
C LEU A 265 -2.48 -37.10 -2.94
N LYS A 266 -2.39 -37.18 -1.61
CA LYS A 266 -3.53 -36.93 -0.75
C LYS A 266 -3.88 -35.44 -0.76
N GLY A 267 -4.94 -35.09 -1.48
CA GLY A 267 -5.38 -33.69 -1.64
C GLY A 267 -4.73 -32.96 -2.82
N SER A 268 -4.02 -33.66 -3.71
CA SER A 268 -3.57 -33.09 -4.99
C SER A 268 -4.75 -32.88 -5.95
N SER A 269 -4.55 -32.04 -6.96
CA SER A 269 -5.55 -31.83 -8.02
C SER A 269 -5.86 -33.13 -8.79
N GLU A 270 -7.07 -33.21 -9.37
CA GLU A 270 -7.46 -34.36 -10.21
C GLU A 270 -6.52 -34.53 -11.41
N GLU A 271 -6.00 -33.42 -11.94
CA GLU A 271 -5.05 -33.42 -13.06
C GLU A 271 -3.76 -34.16 -12.72
N ILE A 272 -3.15 -33.87 -11.56
CA ILE A 272 -1.96 -34.58 -11.08
C ILE A 272 -2.28 -36.05 -10.84
N MET A 273 -3.41 -36.33 -10.19
CA MET A 273 -3.85 -37.70 -9.92
C MET A 273 -3.97 -38.51 -11.21
N LEU A 274 -4.54 -37.92 -12.27
CA LEU A 274 -4.64 -38.52 -13.60
C LEU A 274 -3.28 -38.68 -14.27
N LYS A 275 -2.43 -37.64 -14.26
CA LYS A 275 -1.08 -37.67 -14.85
C LYS A 275 -0.24 -38.81 -14.27
N ILE A 276 -0.27 -38.98 -12.95
CA ILE A 276 0.44 -40.07 -12.26
C ILE A 276 -0.20 -41.43 -12.56
N THR A 277 -1.52 -41.56 -12.45
CA THR A 277 -2.17 -42.88 -12.64
C THR A 277 -2.13 -43.39 -14.07
N ASN A 278 -2.14 -42.50 -15.06
CA ASN A 278 -1.98 -42.86 -16.48
C ASN A 278 -0.57 -43.39 -16.80
N ASN A 279 0.42 -43.01 -15.99
CA ASN A 279 1.80 -43.47 -16.12
C ASN A 279 2.12 -44.70 -15.23
N LEU A 280 1.11 -45.25 -14.56
CA LEU A 280 1.19 -46.50 -13.80
C LEU A 280 0.49 -47.65 -14.53
N SER A 281 0.84 -48.88 -14.19
CA SER A 281 0.03 -50.03 -14.61
C SER A 281 -1.36 -49.97 -13.98
N LYS A 282 -2.40 -50.51 -14.65
CA LYS A 282 -3.78 -50.53 -14.13
C LYS A 282 -3.87 -51.06 -12.69
N ARG A 283 -3.08 -52.09 -12.37
CA ARG A 283 -3.02 -52.68 -11.03
C ARG A 283 -2.37 -51.73 -10.02
N ALA A 284 -1.23 -51.12 -10.37
CA ALA A 284 -0.53 -50.19 -9.49
C ALA A 284 -1.33 -48.91 -9.24
N GLY A 285 -1.98 -48.36 -10.28
CA GLY A 285 -2.85 -47.19 -10.14
C GLY A 285 -4.07 -47.48 -9.26
N GLN A 286 -4.65 -48.69 -9.35
CA GLN A 286 -5.76 -49.10 -8.48
C GLN A 286 -5.31 -49.22 -7.01
N LEU A 287 -4.17 -49.89 -6.76
CA LEU A 287 -3.60 -50.01 -5.41
C LEU A 287 -3.29 -48.64 -4.79
N LEU A 288 -2.74 -47.72 -5.58
CA LEU A 288 -2.45 -46.35 -5.15
C LEU A 288 -3.72 -45.61 -4.72
N LYS A 289 -4.81 -45.71 -5.50
CA LYS A 289 -6.10 -45.10 -5.15
C LYS A 289 -6.69 -45.68 -3.87
N GLU A 290 -6.67 -47.01 -3.73
CA GLU A 290 -7.12 -47.70 -2.52
C GLU A 290 -6.31 -47.28 -1.29
N GLU A 291 -4.99 -47.12 -1.43
CA GLU A 291 -4.12 -46.67 -0.35
C GLU A 291 -4.39 -45.22 0.06
N ILE A 292 -4.65 -44.34 -0.91
CA ILE A 292 -5.05 -42.94 -0.67
C ILE A 292 -6.41 -42.89 0.04
N GLU A 293 -7.39 -43.71 -0.36
CA GLU A 293 -8.71 -43.77 0.28
C GLU A 293 -8.64 -44.33 1.71
N PHE A 294 -7.82 -45.36 1.92
CA PHE A 294 -7.61 -45.96 3.23
C PHE A 294 -6.84 -45.05 4.18
N MET A 295 -6.03 -44.13 3.64
CA MET A 295 -5.40 -43.09 4.44
C MET A 295 -6.45 -42.13 5.02
N GLY A 296 -6.48 -42.08 6.35
CA GLY A 296 -7.25 -41.10 7.11
C GLY A 296 -6.73 -39.66 6.93
N PRO A 297 -7.18 -38.73 7.78
CA PRO A 297 -6.71 -37.35 7.73
C PRO A 297 -5.21 -37.28 8.04
N LEU A 298 -4.45 -36.60 7.17
CA LEU A 298 -3.02 -36.33 7.33
C LEU A 298 -2.82 -34.85 7.71
N ARG A 299 -1.69 -34.54 8.35
CA ARG A 299 -1.30 -33.15 8.57
C ARG A 299 -0.74 -32.60 7.26
N VAL A 300 -1.00 -31.32 6.99
CA VAL A 300 -0.49 -30.63 5.79
C VAL A 300 1.03 -30.76 5.68
N VAL A 301 1.75 -30.63 6.80
CA VAL A 301 3.22 -30.79 6.85
C VAL A 301 3.68 -32.16 6.37
N ASP A 302 2.95 -33.24 6.72
CA ASP A 302 3.32 -34.60 6.31
C ASP A 302 3.14 -34.81 4.79
N VAL A 303 2.19 -34.10 4.19
CA VAL A 303 1.94 -34.09 2.74
C VAL A 303 3.03 -33.28 2.03
N GLU A 304 3.34 -32.08 2.51
CA GLU A 304 4.41 -31.23 1.97
C GLU A 304 5.78 -31.91 2.03
N GLU A 305 6.10 -32.61 3.12
CA GLU A 305 7.32 -33.40 3.22
C GLU A 305 7.40 -34.51 2.15
N ALA A 306 6.29 -35.21 1.92
CA ALA A 306 6.22 -36.25 0.90
C ALA A 306 6.33 -35.68 -0.52
N GLN A 307 5.66 -34.55 -0.78
CA GLN A 307 5.77 -33.82 -2.06
C GLN A 307 7.21 -33.35 -2.30
N GLN A 308 7.87 -32.81 -1.28
CA GLN A 308 9.25 -32.34 -1.39
C GLN A 308 10.22 -33.48 -1.71
N LYS A 309 10.02 -34.68 -1.14
CA LYS A 309 10.84 -35.86 -1.50
C LYS A 309 10.71 -36.19 -2.98
N ILE A 310 9.51 -36.12 -3.54
CA ILE A 310 9.28 -36.41 -4.97
C ILE A 310 9.93 -35.33 -5.84
N VAL A 311 9.78 -34.05 -5.47
CA VAL A 311 10.45 -32.93 -6.14
C VAL A 311 11.97 -33.10 -6.13
N ASN A 312 12.56 -33.57 -5.02
CA ASN A 312 13.99 -33.83 -4.94
C ASN A 312 14.44 -34.97 -5.87
N VAL A 313 13.62 -36.00 -6.06
CA VAL A 313 13.88 -37.07 -7.04
C VAL A 313 13.87 -36.52 -8.46
N ILE A 314 12.86 -35.70 -8.80
CA ILE A 314 12.75 -35.06 -10.12
C ILE A 314 14.00 -34.22 -10.41
N ARG A 315 14.46 -33.43 -9.44
CA ARG A 315 15.67 -32.59 -9.58
C ARG A 315 16.92 -33.41 -9.81
N ARG A 316 17.12 -34.47 -9.04
CA ARG A 316 18.27 -35.36 -9.22
C ARG A 316 18.31 -35.96 -10.63
N LEU A 317 17.15 -36.37 -11.15
CA LEU A 317 17.02 -36.91 -12.50
C LEU A 317 17.18 -35.82 -13.59
N GLU A 318 16.78 -34.58 -13.30
CA GLU A 318 17.04 -33.44 -14.18
C GLU A 318 18.54 -33.10 -14.23
N GLU A 319 19.21 -33.05 -13.07
CA GLU A 319 20.65 -32.80 -12.94
C GLU A 319 21.51 -33.87 -13.63
N SER A 320 21.09 -35.14 -13.58
CA SER A 320 21.75 -36.23 -14.32
C SER A 320 21.47 -36.21 -15.83
N GLY A 321 20.55 -35.35 -16.29
CA GLY A 321 20.15 -35.25 -17.70
C GLY A 321 19.22 -36.38 -18.16
N GLU A 322 18.65 -37.14 -17.21
CA GLU A 322 17.72 -38.23 -17.47
C GLU A 322 16.29 -37.74 -17.73
N ILE A 323 15.92 -36.59 -17.17
CA ILE A 323 14.65 -35.91 -17.33
C ILE A 323 14.87 -34.49 -17.85
N PHE A 324 13.93 -34.01 -18.66
CA PHE A 324 13.89 -32.62 -19.12
C PHE A 324 12.59 -31.96 -18.67
N ILE A 325 12.71 -30.77 -18.09
CA ILE A 325 11.57 -29.96 -17.65
C ILE A 325 11.40 -28.83 -18.66
N ALA A 326 10.26 -28.79 -19.36
CA ALA A 326 9.95 -27.72 -20.29
C ALA A 326 9.60 -26.44 -19.50
N ARG A 327 10.59 -25.56 -19.29
CA ARG A 327 10.42 -24.26 -18.63
C ARG A 327 10.31 -23.17 -19.67
N GLY A 328 9.10 -22.83 -20.11
CA GLY A 328 8.66 -21.52 -20.67
C GLY A 328 9.44 -20.81 -21.79
N GLY A 329 10.66 -21.21 -22.15
CA GLY A 329 11.60 -20.50 -22.99
C GLY A 329 12.16 -21.42 -24.07
N GLY A 330 11.56 -21.34 -25.25
CA GLY A 330 12.26 -21.32 -26.53
C GLY A 330 13.07 -22.52 -27.01
N GLU A 331 13.24 -23.62 -26.28
CA GLU A 331 13.83 -24.83 -26.86
C GLU A 331 12.73 -25.80 -27.29
N GLU A 332 12.25 -25.60 -28.52
CA GLU A 332 11.57 -26.64 -29.29
C GLU A 332 12.52 -27.84 -29.42
N LEU A 333 12.25 -28.90 -28.67
CA LEU A 333 12.81 -30.21 -28.97
C LEU A 333 12.22 -30.69 -30.30
N ILE A 334 13.05 -30.68 -31.35
CA ILE A 334 12.75 -31.40 -32.59
C ILE A 334 12.91 -32.89 -32.30
N VAL A 335 11.82 -33.65 -32.45
CA VAL A 335 11.80 -35.12 -32.47
C VAL A 335 11.96 -35.63 -33.89
#